data_AF-A0A6I9NLK3-F1
#
_entry.id   AF-A0A6I9NLK3-F1
#
_cell.length_a   1.000
_cell.length_b   1.000
_cell.length_c   1.000
_cell.angle_alpha   90.00
_cell.angle_beta   90.00
_cell.angle_gamma   90.00
#
_symmetry.space_group_name_H-M   'P 1'
#
loop_
_entity.id
_entity.type
_entity.pdbx_description
1 polymer ?
#
loop_
_entity_poly.entity_id
_entity_poly.type
_entity_poly.pdbx_seq_one_letter_code
_entity_poly.pdbx_strand_id
1 'polypeptide(L)'
;MPHRDAHLAGLCSGSVLLGRGEISPERQPSGPDRDALPWKEAPALISLISPHRKRWLRDLVEREEERQLDSGRQTVEEFRVRDAKNGLKIAQLLEGVISRKVVKQTVMTVVYGVTRYGGRLQIEKRLKEIDDFPKEHLWEASRYLVRLVFNGLKEMFTGTREIQEWLTESARLISKAGFSVQWVTPLGLPVIQPYHRTRRLVLKSQLQSVFLMINYDTKQMPDTVKQKNAFPPNFIHSLDSTHMMLTSLHCYSAGLAFVSVHDCFWTHALTVDTMNKICREQFVALHSQPILQELSNYLYQKYCTGIPLEAKRKKTEEYLELSLCLATVPQTGDFDLQRVKESTYFFS
;
A
#
# COMPACT_ATOMS: atom_id res chain seq x y z
N MET A 1 3.91 -25.31 -29.98
CA MET A 1 2.92 -24.22 -29.88
C MET A 1 3.41 -23.23 -28.84
N PRO A 2 3.12 -21.92 -28.92
CA PRO A 2 3.35 -21.03 -27.79
C PRO A 2 2.36 -21.38 -26.69
N HIS A 3 2.85 -21.94 -25.58
CA HIS A 3 2.04 -22.11 -24.37
C HIS A 3 1.66 -20.71 -23.87
N ARG A 4 0.38 -20.54 -23.50
CA ARG A 4 -0.15 -19.27 -23.01
C ARG A 4 -0.41 -19.38 -21.53
N ASP A 5 0.22 -18.50 -20.77
CA ASP A 5 -0.04 -18.33 -19.36
C ASP A 5 -1.23 -17.39 -19.14
N ALA A 6 -1.90 -17.58 -18.02
CA ALA A 6 -2.91 -16.69 -17.49
C ALA A 6 -2.30 -15.93 -16.30
N HIS A 7 -2.82 -14.72 -16.06
CA HIS A 7 -2.33 -13.80 -15.04
C HIS A 7 -3.52 -13.38 -14.19
N LEU A 8 -3.32 -13.38 -12.87
CA LEU A 8 -4.26 -12.85 -11.89
C LEU A 8 -3.54 -11.76 -11.08
N ALA A 9 -4.24 -10.68 -10.75
CA ALA A 9 -3.72 -9.62 -9.89
C ALA A 9 -4.49 -9.59 -8.56
N GLY A 10 -3.77 -9.42 -7.45
CA GLY A 10 -4.37 -9.25 -6.13
C GLY A 10 -4.92 -7.84 -5.92
N LEU A 11 -6.13 -7.73 -5.35
CA LEU A 11 -6.70 -6.44 -4.97
C LEU A 11 -6.04 -5.93 -3.67
N CYS A 12 -5.36 -4.78 -3.75
CA CYS A 12 -4.80 -4.02 -2.61
C CYS A 12 -4.07 -4.89 -1.55
N SER A 13 -2.86 -5.34 -1.89
CA SER A 13 -2.06 -6.23 -1.05
C SER A 13 -1.78 -5.68 0.37
N GLY A 14 -2.11 -6.52 1.36
CA GLY A 14 -1.69 -6.43 2.77
C GLY A 14 -2.46 -5.45 3.68
N SER A 15 -2.50 -4.14 3.36
CA SER A 15 -2.78 -3.10 4.38
C SER A 15 -4.21 -3.04 4.92
N VAL A 16 -5.23 -3.37 4.12
CA VAL A 16 -6.65 -3.23 4.54
C VAL A 16 -7.05 -4.34 5.51
N LEU A 17 -6.59 -5.57 5.28
CA LEU A 17 -7.05 -6.76 5.99
C LEU A 17 -6.25 -7.08 7.27
N LEU A 18 -5.03 -6.53 7.40
CA LEU A 18 -4.26 -6.56 8.66
C LEU A 18 -5.03 -5.96 9.85
N GLY A 19 -5.81 -4.90 9.61
CA GLY A 19 -6.65 -4.26 10.62
C GLY A 19 -8.01 -4.92 10.81
N ARG A 20 -8.39 -5.92 9.99
CA ARG A 20 -9.74 -6.50 9.92
C ARG A 20 -10.87 -5.46 9.91
N GLY A 21 -10.63 -4.30 9.28
CA GLY A 21 -11.63 -3.26 9.16
C GLY A 21 -12.66 -3.66 8.11
N GLU A 22 -13.94 -3.66 8.47
CA GLU A 22 -15.00 -3.67 7.45
C GLU A 22 -14.92 -2.37 6.64
N ILE A 23 -15.01 -2.48 5.31
CA ILE A 23 -15.49 -1.36 4.50
C ILE A 23 -16.99 -1.27 4.78
N SER A 24 -17.44 -0.16 5.37
CA SER A 24 -18.81 0.01 5.88
C SER A 24 -19.86 -0.53 4.88
N PRO A 25 -20.76 -1.41 5.32
CA PRO A 25 -21.74 -2.01 4.42
C PRO A 25 -22.79 -0.98 3.97
N GLU A 26 -23.32 -1.25 2.77
CA GLU A 26 -24.53 -0.65 2.18
C GLU A 26 -24.50 0.84 1.77
N ARG A 27 -24.34 1.05 0.45
CA ARG A 27 -25.32 1.77 -0.38
C ARG A 27 -25.28 1.22 -1.80
N GLN A 28 -26.33 0.53 -2.23
CA GLN A 28 -26.48 0.13 -3.63
C GLN A 28 -26.74 1.39 -4.49
N PRO A 29 -25.99 1.63 -5.59
CA PRO A 29 -26.37 2.65 -6.55
C PRO A 29 -27.58 2.15 -7.35
N SER A 30 -28.72 2.82 -7.19
CA SER A 30 -29.91 2.59 -8.01
C SER A 30 -29.82 3.39 -9.31
N GLY A 31 -29.73 2.72 -10.46
CA GLY A 31 -29.89 3.36 -11.77
C GLY A 31 -29.07 2.71 -12.89
N PRO A 32 -29.68 2.39 -14.05
CA PRO A 32 -28.94 2.01 -15.25
C PRO A 32 -28.64 3.26 -16.08
N ASP A 33 -27.39 3.46 -16.50
CA ASP A 33 -27.09 4.36 -17.62
C ASP A 33 -26.51 3.57 -18.80
N ARG A 34 -27.14 3.78 -19.94
CA ARG A 34 -26.69 3.30 -21.25
C ARG A 34 -25.98 4.47 -21.91
N ASP A 35 -24.85 4.22 -22.56
CA ASP A 35 -24.72 4.54 -23.98
C ASP A 35 -23.38 4.02 -24.53
N ALA A 36 -23.38 3.65 -25.82
CA ALA A 36 -22.24 3.06 -26.49
C ALA A 36 -22.20 3.47 -27.97
N LEU A 37 -21.13 4.13 -28.40
CA LEU A 37 -20.81 4.37 -29.82
C LEU A 37 -19.31 4.17 -30.09
N PRO A 38 -18.90 3.91 -31.35
CA PRO A 38 -17.72 3.07 -31.64
C PRO A 38 -16.55 3.78 -32.35
N TRP A 39 -15.38 3.11 -32.41
CA TRP A 39 -14.21 3.56 -33.18
C TRP A 39 -13.57 2.46 -34.07
N LYS A 40 -12.94 2.93 -35.14
CA LYS A 40 -12.37 2.23 -36.31
C LYS A 40 -11.02 2.90 -36.71
N GLU A 41 -10.04 2.23 -37.33
CA GLU A 41 -9.91 0.81 -37.69
C GLU A 41 -8.43 0.40 -37.83
N ALA A 42 -8.09 -0.84 -37.46
CA ALA A 42 -6.98 -1.65 -38.00
C ALA A 42 -5.50 -1.18 -37.75
N PRO A 43 -4.46 -2.04 -38.00
CA PRO A 43 -4.48 -3.45 -38.42
C PRO A 43 -3.64 -4.46 -37.57
N ALA A 44 -4.04 -5.74 -37.67
CA ALA A 44 -3.21 -6.95 -37.79
C ALA A 44 -2.11 -7.32 -36.76
N LEU A 45 -2.51 -7.89 -35.61
CA LEU A 45 -1.99 -9.21 -35.12
C LEU A 45 -2.84 -9.84 -33.99
N ILE A 46 -4.15 -9.58 -34.00
CA ILE A 46 -5.10 -10.02 -32.95
C ILE A 46 -6.30 -10.72 -33.60
N SER A 47 -6.08 -11.91 -34.18
CA SER A 47 -7.12 -12.68 -34.90
C SER A 47 -7.53 -14.00 -34.22
N LEU A 48 -6.95 -14.36 -33.07
CA LEU A 48 -7.13 -15.67 -32.42
C LEU A 48 -7.50 -15.62 -30.92
N ILE A 49 -8.26 -14.60 -30.51
CA ILE A 49 -9.07 -14.59 -29.28
C ILE A 49 -10.36 -13.82 -29.59
N SER A 50 -11.53 -14.40 -29.31
CA SER A 50 -12.82 -13.75 -29.53
C SER A 50 -12.90 -12.37 -28.86
N PRO A 51 -13.36 -11.31 -29.57
CA PRO A 51 -13.49 -9.97 -29.01
C PRO A 51 -14.32 -9.91 -27.72
N HIS A 52 -15.32 -10.79 -27.57
CA HIS A 52 -16.16 -10.85 -26.37
C HIS A 52 -15.38 -11.30 -25.12
N ARG A 53 -14.43 -12.24 -25.23
CA ARG A 53 -13.65 -12.70 -24.05
C ARG A 53 -12.61 -11.68 -23.60
N LYS A 54 -12.02 -10.91 -24.52
CA LYS A 54 -11.09 -9.80 -24.19
C LYS A 54 -11.76 -8.59 -23.54
N ARG A 55 -13.07 -8.41 -23.79
CA ARG A 55 -13.92 -7.45 -23.09
C ARG A 55 -14.32 -8.00 -21.73
N TRP A 56 -14.94 -9.18 -21.67
CA TRP A 56 -15.36 -9.84 -20.42
C TRP A 56 -14.27 -9.96 -19.35
N LEU A 57 -13.04 -10.37 -19.69
CA LEU A 57 -11.96 -10.50 -18.70
C LEU A 57 -11.50 -9.13 -18.16
N ARG A 58 -11.52 -8.08 -19.00
CA ARG A 58 -11.17 -6.71 -18.58
C ARG A 58 -12.28 -6.13 -17.71
N ASP A 59 -13.52 -6.25 -18.20
CA ASP A 59 -14.75 -5.87 -17.53
C ASP A 59 -15.01 -6.66 -16.23
N LEU A 60 -14.26 -7.73 -15.88
CA LEU A 60 -14.37 -8.46 -14.60
C LEU A 60 -13.33 -8.02 -13.57
N VAL A 61 -12.05 -7.96 -13.97
CA VAL A 61 -10.92 -7.53 -13.10
C VAL A 61 -11.16 -6.12 -12.54
N GLU A 62 -11.89 -5.27 -13.27
CA GLU A 62 -12.14 -3.91 -12.83
C GLU A 62 -13.11 -3.81 -11.63
N ARG A 63 -14.05 -4.73 -11.41
CA ARG A 63 -15.29 -4.47 -10.63
C ARG A 63 -15.17 -4.28 -9.12
N GLU A 64 -14.12 -4.76 -8.44
CA GLU A 64 -13.96 -4.58 -6.99
C GLU A 64 -12.88 -3.55 -6.64
N GLU A 65 -11.81 -3.48 -7.44
CA GLU A 65 -10.91 -2.34 -7.46
C GLU A 65 -11.66 -1.04 -7.85
N GLU A 66 -12.72 -1.15 -8.66
CA GLU A 66 -13.70 -0.09 -8.89
C GLU A 66 -14.48 0.25 -7.64
N ARG A 67 -15.09 -0.69 -6.90
CA ARG A 67 -15.90 -0.33 -5.72
C ARG A 67 -15.14 0.50 -4.68
N GLN A 68 -13.93 0.09 -4.30
CA GLN A 68 -13.16 0.85 -3.30
C GLN A 68 -12.71 2.22 -3.84
N LEU A 69 -12.37 2.30 -5.13
CA LEU A 69 -11.92 3.53 -5.76
C LEU A 69 -13.06 4.48 -6.13
N ASP A 70 -14.23 3.96 -6.49
CA ASP A 70 -15.46 4.72 -6.73
C ASP A 70 -16.08 5.17 -5.41
N SER A 71 -16.02 4.38 -4.34
CA SER A 71 -16.35 4.85 -3.00
C SER A 71 -15.44 6.01 -2.59
N GLY A 72 -14.11 5.85 -2.73
CA GLY A 72 -13.17 6.95 -2.48
C GLY A 72 -13.39 8.18 -3.40
N ARG A 73 -13.78 7.96 -4.66
CA ARG A 73 -14.15 9.03 -5.61
C ARG A 73 -15.44 9.73 -5.21
N GLN A 74 -16.46 8.98 -4.79
CA GLN A 74 -17.75 9.49 -4.30
C GLN A 74 -17.53 10.36 -3.07
N THR A 75 -16.79 9.90 -2.06
CA THR A 75 -16.48 10.70 -0.87
C THR A 75 -15.72 11.99 -1.21
N VAL A 76 -14.77 11.94 -2.16
CA VAL A 76 -14.08 13.13 -2.66
C VAL A 76 -15.03 14.09 -3.40
N GLU A 77 -15.95 13.56 -4.20
CA GLU A 77 -16.94 14.35 -4.93
C GLU A 77 -18.01 14.97 -3.99
N GLU A 78 -18.46 14.25 -2.96
CA GLU A 78 -19.34 14.76 -1.91
C GLU A 78 -18.69 15.93 -1.16
N PHE A 79 -17.40 15.81 -0.79
CA PHE A 79 -16.66 16.92 -0.20
C PHE A 79 -16.47 18.09 -1.18
N ARG A 80 -16.22 17.82 -2.47
CA ARG A 80 -16.17 18.87 -3.51
C ARG A 80 -17.50 19.62 -3.59
N VAL A 81 -18.62 18.91 -3.73
CA VAL A 81 -19.97 19.50 -3.82
C VAL A 81 -20.29 20.34 -2.58
N ARG A 82 -19.90 19.87 -1.38
CA ARG A 82 -20.08 20.64 -0.14
C ARG A 82 -19.28 21.94 -0.14
N ASP A 83 -17.99 21.88 -0.49
CA ASP A 83 -17.12 23.06 -0.53
C ASP A 83 -17.52 24.04 -1.68
N ALA A 84 -18.00 23.52 -2.81
CA ALA A 84 -18.51 24.31 -3.93
C ALA A 84 -19.78 25.09 -3.56
N LYS A 85 -20.70 24.47 -2.78
CA LYS A 85 -21.86 25.15 -2.16
C LYS A 85 -21.46 26.23 -1.16
N ASN A 86 -20.32 26.04 -0.46
CA ASN A 86 -19.73 27.05 0.42
C ASN A 86 -18.95 28.16 -0.35
N GLY A 87 -19.06 28.23 -1.68
CA GLY A 87 -18.46 29.28 -2.50
C GLY A 87 -16.97 29.09 -2.84
N LEU A 88 -16.41 27.90 -2.61
CA LEU A 88 -15.00 27.64 -2.89
C LEU A 88 -14.75 27.46 -4.39
N LYS A 89 -14.21 28.50 -5.05
CA LYS A 89 -13.96 28.54 -6.51
C LYS A 89 -13.25 27.30 -7.07
N ILE A 90 -12.23 26.78 -6.39
CA ILE A 90 -11.49 25.60 -6.87
C ILE A 90 -12.35 24.31 -6.87
N ALA A 91 -13.33 24.20 -5.96
CA ALA A 91 -14.25 23.07 -5.93
C ALA A 91 -15.33 23.16 -7.02
N GLN A 92 -15.70 24.38 -7.43
CA GLN A 92 -16.56 24.63 -8.59
C GLN A 92 -15.79 24.30 -9.89
N LEU A 93 -14.53 24.73 -10.01
CA LEU A 93 -13.68 24.42 -11.18
C LEU A 93 -13.45 22.92 -11.40
N LEU A 94 -13.47 22.12 -10.32
CA LEU A 94 -13.24 20.69 -10.36
C LEU A 94 -14.49 19.85 -10.69
N GLU A 95 -15.62 20.49 -10.98
CA GLU A 95 -16.85 19.80 -11.42
C GLU A 95 -16.62 18.95 -12.68
N GLY A 96 -16.99 17.68 -12.64
CA GLY A 96 -16.76 16.74 -13.75
C GLY A 96 -15.31 16.27 -13.95
N VAL A 97 -14.31 16.94 -13.36
CA VAL A 97 -12.88 16.63 -13.51
C VAL A 97 -12.45 15.40 -12.70
N ILE A 98 -13.15 15.10 -11.59
CA ILE A 98 -12.78 14.05 -10.63
C ILE A 98 -13.12 12.64 -11.17
N SER A 99 -12.30 12.15 -12.09
CA SER A 99 -12.39 10.81 -12.66
C SER A 99 -11.59 9.75 -11.87
N ARG A 100 -11.96 8.47 -12.03
CA ARG A 100 -11.24 7.29 -11.48
C ARG A 100 -9.72 7.37 -11.74
N LYS A 101 -9.33 7.80 -12.96
CA LYS A 101 -7.93 7.95 -13.40
C LYS A 101 -7.13 8.97 -12.56
N VAL A 102 -7.77 10.04 -12.07
CA VAL A 102 -7.11 11.09 -11.27
C VAL A 102 -6.79 10.60 -9.86
N VAL A 103 -7.72 9.87 -9.23
CA VAL A 103 -7.57 9.42 -7.83
C VAL A 103 -6.90 8.04 -7.66
N LYS A 104 -6.95 7.15 -8.68
CA LYS A 104 -6.44 5.76 -8.60
C LYS A 104 -5.07 5.65 -7.93
N GLN A 105 -4.08 6.34 -8.48
CA GLN A 105 -2.69 6.20 -8.03
C GLN A 105 -2.51 6.65 -6.58
N THR A 106 -3.21 7.69 -6.13
CA THR A 106 -3.08 8.18 -4.75
C THR A 106 -3.81 7.28 -3.77
N VAL A 107 -5.01 6.80 -4.09
CA VAL A 107 -5.73 5.82 -3.26
C VAL A 107 -4.89 4.55 -3.07
N MET A 108 -4.34 4.00 -4.15
CA MET A 108 -3.49 2.79 -4.08
C MET A 108 -2.18 2.99 -3.33
N THR A 109 -1.61 4.20 -3.28
CA THR A 109 -0.25 4.41 -2.73
C THR A 109 -0.20 5.04 -1.34
N VAL A 110 -1.30 5.60 -0.83
CA VAL A 110 -1.39 6.09 0.57
C VAL A 110 -1.14 4.97 1.57
N VAL A 111 -1.67 3.76 1.33
CA VAL A 111 -1.44 2.58 2.17
C VAL A 111 0.03 2.12 2.19
N TYR A 112 0.83 2.51 1.20
CA TYR A 112 2.28 2.31 1.15
C TYR A 112 3.08 3.57 1.59
N GLY A 113 2.47 4.42 2.42
CA GLY A 113 3.17 5.55 3.06
C GLY A 113 3.36 6.79 2.18
N VAL A 114 2.65 6.91 1.05
CA VAL A 114 2.66 8.17 0.28
C VAL A 114 2.10 9.31 1.13
N THR A 115 2.88 10.38 1.24
CA THR A 115 2.49 11.60 1.97
C THR A 115 1.60 12.50 1.11
N ARG A 116 0.93 13.48 1.75
CA ARG A 116 0.15 14.51 1.03
C ARG A 116 0.97 15.23 -0.06
N TYR A 117 2.29 15.37 0.10
CA TYR A 117 3.16 15.93 -0.93
C TYR A 117 3.31 15.00 -2.15
N GLY A 118 3.54 13.70 -1.92
CA GLY A 118 3.63 12.70 -2.98
C GLY A 118 2.30 12.51 -3.71
N GLY A 119 1.18 12.41 -2.98
CA GLY A 119 -0.16 12.31 -3.56
C GLY A 119 -0.52 13.54 -4.39
N ARG A 120 -0.14 14.74 -3.95
CA ARG A 120 -0.31 15.98 -4.73
C ARG A 120 0.36 15.89 -6.09
N LEU A 121 1.61 15.39 -6.14
CA LEU A 121 2.37 15.24 -7.40
C LEU A 121 1.74 14.20 -8.34
N GLN A 122 1.20 13.10 -7.80
CA GLN A 122 0.48 12.09 -8.58
C GLN A 122 -0.80 12.67 -9.20
N ILE A 123 -1.61 13.36 -8.41
CA ILE A 123 -2.83 14.04 -8.88
C ILE A 123 -2.48 15.13 -9.88
N GLU A 124 -1.48 15.96 -9.61
CA GLU A 124 -1.01 17.01 -10.54
C GLU A 124 -0.58 16.42 -11.89
N LYS A 125 0.12 15.27 -11.89
CA LYS A 125 0.49 14.54 -13.11
C LYS A 125 -0.75 14.09 -13.89
N ARG A 126 -1.80 13.62 -13.22
CA ARG A 126 -3.05 13.19 -13.86
C ARG A 126 -3.89 14.36 -14.38
N LEU A 127 -3.97 15.47 -13.66
CA LEU A 127 -4.64 16.69 -14.12
C LEU A 127 -3.94 17.30 -15.35
N LYS A 128 -2.61 17.20 -15.45
CA LYS A 128 -1.83 17.64 -16.63
C LYS A 128 -2.12 16.83 -17.91
N GLU A 129 -2.74 15.65 -17.79
CA GLU A 129 -3.15 14.80 -18.93
C GLU A 129 -4.60 15.08 -19.38
N ILE A 130 -5.24 16.12 -18.86
CA ILE A 130 -6.59 16.57 -19.25
C ILE A 130 -6.43 17.85 -20.06
N ASP A 131 -6.76 17.80 -21.36
CA ASP A 131 -6.48 18.91 -22.28
C ASP A 131 -7.27 20.19 -21.95
N ASP A 132 -8.53 20.04 -21.54
CA ASP A 132 -9.43 21.15 -21.20
C ASP A 132 -9.24 21.72 -19.77
N PHE A 133 -8.29 21.20 -18.98
CA PHE A 133 -8.11 21.65 -17.60
C PHE A 133 -7.20 22.90 -17.49
N PRO A 134 -7.63 24.00 -16.85
CA PRO A 134 -6.83 25.23 -16.71
C PRO A 134 -5.51 25.01 -15.96
N LYS A 135 -4.39 25.21 -16.68
CA LYS A 135 -3.04 24.83 -16.23
C LYS A 135 -2.53 25.73 -15.09
N GLU A 136 -3.01 26.96 -15.02
CA GLU A 136 -2.79 27.91 -13.94
C GLU A 136 -3.30 27.40 -12.57
N HIS A 137 -4.38 26.62 -12.54
CA HIS A 137 -4.98 26.10 -11.30
C HIS A 137 -4.44 24.73 -10.88
N LEU A 138 -3.54 24.10 -11.64
CA LEU A 138 -3.01 22.75 -11.37
C LEU A 138 -2.47 22.55 -9.94
N TRP A 139 -1.74 23.54 -9.41
CA TRP A 139 -1.16 23.43 -8.07
C TRP A 139 -2.24 23.52 -6.97
N GLU A 140 -3.20 24.44 -7.12
CA GLU A 140 -4.30 24.63 -6.18
C GLU A 140 -5.25 23.43 -6.21
N ALA A 141 -5.65 22.99 -7.40
CA ALA A 141 -6.50 21.82 -7.63
C ALA A 141 -5.88 20.53 -7.07
N SER A 142 -4.60 20.24 -7.39
CA SER A 142 -3.93 19.05 -6.86
C SER A 142 -3.76 19.10 -5.33
N ARG A 143 -3.51 20.27 -4.75
CA ARG A 143 -3.43 20.49 -3.29
C ARG A 143 -4.80 20.34 -2.62
N TYR A 144 -5.86 20.76 -3.27
CA TYR A 144 -7.24 20.61 -2.80
C TYR A 144 -7.67 19.14 -2.84
N LEU A 145 -7.54 18.48 -4.00
CA LEU A 145 -7.91 17.07 -4.19
C LEU A 145 -7.15 16.13 -3.26
N VAL A 146 -5.83 16.29 -3.09
CA VAL A 146 -5.07 15.41 -2.17
C VAL A 146 -5.55 15.57 -0.73
N ARG A 147 -6.01 16.75 -0.32
CA ARG A 147 -6.61 16.95 1.02
C ARG A 147 -7.91 16.17 1.15
N LEU A 148 -8.76 16.19 0.13
CA LEU A 148 -10.02 15.43 0.12
C LEU A 148 -9.77 13.92 0.15
N VAL A 149 -8.89 13.41 -0.72
CA VAL A 149 -8.53 11.97 -0.77
C VAL A 149 -8.02 11.49 0.59
N PHE A 150 -7.10 12.22 1.23
CA PHE A 150 -6.58 11.85 2.56
C PHE A 150 -7.62 11.96 3.68
N ASN A 151 -8.66 12.78 3.51
CA ASN A 151 -9.74 12.88 4.49
C ASN A 151 -10.73 11.71 4.31
N GLY A 152 -11.15 11.39 3.08
CA GLY A 152 -12.03 10.25 2.82
C GLY A 152 -11.39 8.91 3.22
N LEU A 153 -10.11 8.70 2.88
CA LEU A 153 -9.37 7.52 3.31
C LEU A 153 -9.20 7.43 4.84
N LYS A 154 -9.23 8.56 5.57
CA LYS A 154 -9.20 8.53 7.04
C LYS A 154 -10.51 7.96 7.61
N GLU A 155 -11.64 8.29 7.00
CA GLU A 155 -12.96 7.82 7.43
C GLU A 155 -13.18 6.34 7.05
N MET A 156 -12.65 5.90 5.91
CA MET A 156 -12.80 4.52 5.42
C MET A 156 -11.85 3.48 6.08
N PHE A 157 -10.69 3.89 6.60
CA PHE A 157 -9.61 2.95 6.99
C PHE A 157 -9.02 3.25 8.37
N THR A 158 -9.86 3.30 9.41
CA THR A 158 -9.43 3.57 10.80
C THR A 158 -8.41 2.55 11.32
N GLY A 159 -8.70 1.24 11.26
CA GLY A 159 -7.79 0.19 11.75
C GLY A 159 -6.45 0.16 10.99
N THR A 160 -6.44 0.28 9.66
CA THR A 160 -5.21 0.38 8.87
C THR A 160 -4.38 1.62 9.25
N ARG A 161 -5.04 2.75 9.51
CA ARG A 161 -4.38 3.97 9.97
C ARG A 161 -3.75 3.78 11.35
N GLU A 162 -4.46 3.20 12.31
CA GLU A 162 -3.95 2.95 13.66
C GLU A 162 -2.70 2.06 13.64
N ILE A 163 -2.71 1.01 12.81
CA ILE A 163 -1.54 0.17 12.55
C ILE A 163 -0.40 0.97 11.91
N GLN A 164 -0.70 1.80 10.90
CA GLN A 164 0.32 2.64 10.24
C GLN A 164 0.95 3.65 11.21
N GLU A 165 0.14 4.27 12.08
CA GLU A 165 0.60 5.20 13.12
C GLU A 165 1.44 4.48 14.18
N TRP A 166 0.99 3.32 14.68
CA TRP A 166 1.73 2.48 15.63
C TRP A 166 3.08 2.00 15.09
N LEU A 167 3.14 1.52 13.84
CA LEU A 167 4.38 1.15 13.17
C LEU A 167 5.30 2.37 13.01
N THR A 168 4.78 3.49 12.50
CA THR A 168 5.56 4.73 12.31
C THR A 168 6.17 5.21 13.62
N GLU A 169 5.40 5.16 14.72
CA GLU A 169 5.84 5.64 16.03
C GLU A 169 6.85 4.69 16.69
N SER A 170 6.60 3.38 16.62
CA SER A 170 7.57 2.36 17.04
C SER A 170 8.92 2.56 16.34
N ALA A 171 8.92 2.76 15.02
CA ALA A 171 10.13 3.02 14.24
C ALA A 171 10.80 4.36 14.56
N ARG A 172 10.01 5.41 14.89
CA ARG A 172 10.55 6.70 15.39
C ARG A 172 11.34 6.46 16.67
N LEU A 173 10.78 5.72 17.62
CA LEU A 173 11.35 5.49 18.95
C LEU A 173 12.59 4.60 18.89
N ILE A 174 12.53 3.47 18.18
CA ILE A 174 13.68 2.58 17.93
C ILE A 174 14.85 3.36 17.30
N SER A 175 14.57 4.19 16.29
CA SER A 175 15.60 5.01 15.64
C SER A 175 16.14 6.13 16.53
N LYS A 176 15.32 6.73 17.39
CA LYS A 176 15.74 7.76 18.37
C LYS A 176 16.71 7.17 19.42
N ALA A 177 16.46 5.94 19.86
CA ALA A 177 17.35 5.17 20.73
C ALA A 177 18.70 4.79 20.08
N GLY A 178 18.80 4.91 18.74
CA GLY A 178 20.03 4.70 17.97
C GLY A 178 20.07 3.39 17.17
N PHE A 179 18.97 2.63 17.13
CA PHE A 179 18.90 1.35 16.43
C PHE A 179 18.17 1.47 15.08
N SER A 180 18.62 0.72 14.08
CA SER A 180 17.85 0.54 12.84
C SER A 180 16.73 -0.49 13.08
N VAL A 181 15.58 -0.29 12.44
CA VAL A 181 14.40 -1.15 12.61
C VAL A 181 14.63 -2.49 11.92
N GLN A 182 14.27 -3.56 12.63
CA GLN A 182 14.44 -4.95 12.20
C GLN A 182 13.25 -5.77 12.66
N TRP A 183 12.83 -6.73 11.85
CA TRP A 183 11.79 -7.71 12.18
C TRP A 183 12.11 -9.05 11.51
N VAL A 184 11.27 -10.06 11.76
CA VAL A 184 11.31 -11.35 11.09
C VAL A 184 9.93 -11.57 10.48
N THR A 185 9.85 -12.07 9.24
CA THR A 185 8.55 -12.42 8.63
C THR A 185 7.98 -13.71 9.24
N PRO A 186 6.68 -14.01 9.07
CA PRO A 186 6.12 -15.30 9.51
C PRO A 186 6.77 -16.55 8.88
N LEU A 187 7.52 -16.40 7.78
CA LEU A 187 8.36 -17.46 7.19
C LEU A 187 9.79 -17.53 7.77
N GLY A 188 10.10 -16.77 8.82
CA GLY A 188 11.41 -16.76 9.48
C GLY A 188 12.48 -15.91 8.79
N LEU A 189 12.14 -15.10 7.78
CA LEU A 189 13.11 -14.27 7.06
C LEU A 189 13.41 -12.97 7.83
N PRO A 190 14.65 -12.71 8.27
CA PRO A 190 15.01 -11.46 8.94
C PRO A 190 15.09 -10.29 7.94
N VAL A 191 14.45 -9.17 8.28
CA VAL A 191 14.46 -7.93 7.49
C VAL A 191 15.06 -6.80 8.31
N ILE A 192 15.92 -5.98 7.67
CA ILE A 192 16.67 -4.89 8.31
C ILE A 192 16.55 -3.63 7.43
N GLN A 193 16.23 -2.49 8.03
CA GLN A 193 16.19 -1.22 7.31
C GLN A 193 17.59 -0.56 7.21
N PRO A 194 18.15 -0.36 6.00
CA PRO A 194 19.52 0.11 5.83
C PRO A 194 19.68 1.64 5.94
N TYR A 195 18.66 2.37 6.39
CA TYR A 195 18.65 3.84 6.33
C TYR A 195 19.47 4.47 7.47
N HIS A 196 20.70 4.85 7.16
CA HIS A 196 21.62 5.56 8.06
C HIS A 196 21.93 6.98 7.55
N ARG A 197 22.40 7.87 8.43
CA ARG A 197 22.70 9.27 8.07
C ARG A 197 24.02 9.40 7.34
N THR A 198 23.98 9.69 6.03
CA THR A 198 25.16 9.98 5.19
C THR A 198 26.19 10.84 5.90
N ARG A 199 27.40 10.29 6.09
CA ARG A 199 28.55 11.06 6.58
C ARG A 199 29.31 11.65 5.39
N ARG A 200 29.50 12.97 5.41
CA ARG A 200 30.50 13.64 4.56
C ARG A 200 31.87 13.54 5.23
N LEU A 201 32.78 12.80 4.63
CA LEU A 201 34.19 12.77 5.00
C LEU A 201 34.94 13.79 4.12
N VAL A 202 35.62 14.74 4.75
CA VAL A 202 36.51 15.67 4.04
C VAL A 202 37.92 15.11 4.11
N LEU A 203 38.45 14.64 2.98
CA LEU A 203 39.86 14.29 2.84
C LEU A 203 40.62 15.54 2.42
N LYS A 204 41.37 16.13 3.35
CA LYS A 204 42.29 17.23 3.06
C LYS A 204 43.63 16.66 2.62
N SER A 205 44.03 16.91 1.37
CA SER A 205 45.43 16.80 0.94
C SER A 205 46.10 18.17 0.98
N GLN A 206 47.43 18.22 0.74
CA GLN A 206 48.17 19.48 0.67
C GLN A 206 47.77 20.36 -0.54
N LEU A 207 47.14 19.79 -1.56
CA LEU A 207 46.76 20.49 -2.80
C LEU A 207 45.25 20.72 -2.94
N GLN A 208 44.40 19.87 -2.35
CA GLN A 208 42.95 19.96 -2.49
C GLN A 208 42.21 19.30 -1.32
N SER A 209 41.01 19.78 -1.01
CA SER A 209 40.06 19.08 -0.13
C SER A 209 39.00 18.36 -0.98
N VAL A 210 38.91 17.04 -0.84
CA VAL A 210 37.94 16.19 -1.55
C VAL A 210 36.84 15.75 -0.58
N PHE A 211 35.57 15.86 -1.03
CA PHE A 211 34.40 15.43 -0.27
C PHE A 211 33.97 14.03 -0.68
N LEU A 212 34.05 13.06 0.23
CA LEU A 212 33.48 11.72 0.06
C LEU A 212 32.16 11.62 0.83
N MET A 213 31.11 11.09 0.20
CA MET A 213 29.86 10.76 0.89
C MET A 213 29.80 9.25 1.16
N ILE A 214 29.89 8.88 2.45
CA ILE A 214 29.82 7.49 2.89
C ILE A 214 28.37 7.18 3.27
N ASN A 215 27.74 6.30 2.49
CA ASN A 215 26.30 6.00 2.55
C ASN A 215 25.95 4.60 3.10
N TYR A 216 26.94 3.76 3.43
CA TYR A 216 26.75 2.32 3.69
C TYR A 216 27.31 1.81 5.03
N ASP A 217 27.74 2.72 5.93
CA ASP A 217 28.35 2.34 7.21
C ASP A 217 27.29 2.11 8.28
N THR A 218 27.13 0.85 8.69
CA THR A 218 26.18 0.40 9.72
C THR A 218 26.50 0.89 11.14
N LYS A 219 27.67 1.52 11.36
CA LYS A 219 28.02 2.18 12.62
C LYS A 219 27.49 3.62 12.69
N GLN A 220 26.91 4.15 11.63
CA GLN A 220 26.32 5.49 11.62
C GLN A 220 24.96 5.51 12.34
N MET A 221 24.60 6.67 12.90
CA MET A 221 23.27 6.85 13.47
C MET A 221 22.18 6.64 12.40
N PRO A 222 21.07 5.93 12.72
CA PRO A 222 19.96 5.76 11.80
C PRO A 222 19.33 7.10 11.35
N ASP A 223 18.82 7.12 10.13
CA ASP A 223 18.03 8.24 9.59
C ASP A 223 16.58 8.09 10.04
N THR A 224 16.24 8.71 11.17
CA THR A 224 14.91 8.61 11.82
C THR A 224 13.74 9.00 10.92
N VAL A 225 13.94 9.88 9.94
CA VAL A 225 12.87 10.25 9.00
C VAL A 225 12.65 9.13 7.99
N LYS A 226 13.71 8.53 7.46
CA LYS A 226 13.59 7.40 6.53
C LYS A 226 13.11 6.13 7.21
N GLN A 227 13.69 5.78 8.37
CA GLN A 227 13.31 4.59 9.15
C GLN A 227 11.79 4.59 9.44
N LYS A 228 11.28 5.67 10.05
CA LYS A 228 9.86 5.74 10.42
C LYS A 228 8.90 5.75 9.23
N ASN A 229 9.23 6.47 8.15
CA ASN A 229 8.35 6.59 7.00
C ASN A 229 8.36 5.31 6.13
N ALA A 230 9.47 4.56 6.13
CA ALA A 230 9.62 3.35 5.33
C ALA A 230 9.19 2.08 6.07
N PHE A 231 9.07 2.09 7.40
CA PHE A 231 8.69 0.87 8.15
C PHE A 231 7.29 0.34 7.83
N PRO A 232 6.21 1.13 7.82
CA PRO A 232 4.91 0.63 7.40
C PRO A 232 4.91 -0.03 5.99
N PRO A 233 5.34 0.62 4.89
CA PRO A 233 5.33 -0.03 3.58
C PRO A 233 6.27 -1.23 3.48
N ASN A 234 7.48 -1.16 4.05
CA ASN A 234 8.40 -2.30 4.00
C ASN A 234 7.88 -3.51 4.80
N PHE A 235 7.15 -3.28 5.90
CA PHE A 235 6.50 -4.34 6.66
C PHE A 235 5.38 -5.01 5.84
N ILE A 236 4.49 -4.21 5.23
CA ILE A 236 3.43 -4.71 4.33
C ILE A 236 4.03 -5.53 3.18
N HIS A 237 5.00 -4.99 2.46
CA HIS A 237 5.67 -5.70 1.37
C HIS A 237 6.36 -7.00 1.81
N SER A 238 6.81 -7.10 3.07
CA SER A 238 7.35 -8.35 3.62
C SER A 238 6.26 -9.40 3.85
N LEU A 239 5.02 -8.99 4.16
CA LEU A 239 3.86 -9.89 4.25
C LEU A 239 3.34 -10.28 2.86
N ASP A 240 3.27 -9.34 1.91
CA ASP A 240 2.93 -9.61 0.51
C ASP A 240 3.89 -10.66 -0.08
N SER A 241 5.19 -10.50 0.19
CA SER A 241 6.23 -11.47 -0.19
C SER A 241 6.05 -12.82 0.51
N THR A 242 5.64 -12.81 1.79
CA THR A 242 5.36 -14.03 2.56
C THR A 242 4.17 -14.80 1.98
N HIS A 243 3.08 -14.11 1.63
CA HIS A 243 1.90 -14.69 0.99
C HIS A 243 2.21 -15.25 -0.41
N MET A 244 2.99 -14.54 -1.21
CA MET A 244 3.46 -15.00 -2.52
C MET A 244 4.35 -16.26 -2.40
N MET A 245 5.25 -16.31 -1.41
CA MET A 245 6.09 -17.49 -1.15
C MET A 245 5.27 -18.70 -0.66
N LEU A 246 4.29 -18.50 0.25
CA LEU A 246 3.38 -19.57 0.67
C LEU A 246 2.56 -20.09 -0.52
N THR A 247 2.00 -19.18 -1.33
CA THR A 247 1.21 -19.54 -2.52
C THR A 247 2.05 -20.33 -3.52
N SER A 248 3.32 -19.94 -3.78
CA SER A 248 4.19 -20.65 -4.72
C SER A 248 4.54 -22.06 -4.24
N LEU A 249 4.85 -22.25 -2.95
CA LEU A 249 5.14 -23.56 -2.35
C LEU A 249 3.94 -24.50 -2.40
N HIS A 250 2.73 -24.00 -2.09
CA HIS A 250 1.51 -24.80 -2.17
C HIS A 250 1.09 -25.11 -3.61
N CYS A 251 1.25 -24.16 -4.56
CA CYS A 251 1.06 -24.40 -5.98
C CYS A 251 2.01 -25.50 -6.50
N TYR A 252 3.30 -25.40 -6.17
CA TYR A 252 4.29 -26.42 -6.54
C TYR A 252 3.92 -27.80 -5.98
N SER A 253 3.49 -27.85 -4.71
CA SER A 253 3.06 -29.09 -4.04
C SER A 253 1.80 -29.71 -4.67
N ALA A 254 0.94 -28.89 -5.27
CA ALA A 254 -0.22 -29.31 -6.05
C ALA A 254 0.09 -29.58 -7.54
N GLY A 255 1.35 -29.50 -7.97
CA GLY A 255 1.79 -29.75 -9.34
C GLY A 255 1.55 -28.60 -10.33
N LEU A 256 1.33 -27.38 -9.84
CA LEU A 256 1.11 -26.20 -10.67
C LEU A 256 2.43 -25.49 -11.00
N ALA A 257 2.58 -25.07 -12.25
CA ALA A 257 3.53 -24.03 -12.61
C ALA A 257 3.07 -22.69 -12.01
N PHE A 258 3.97 -22.00 -11.32
CA PHE A 258 3.72 -20.70 -10.69
C PHE A 258 4.87 -19.74 -10.96
N VAL A 259 4.54 -18.52 -11.39
CA VAL A 259 5.45 -17.38 -11.51
C VAL A 259 4.78 -16.16 -10.89
N SER A 260 5.54 -15.25 -10.29
CA SER A 260 5.00 -14.02 -9.68
C SER A 260 5.78 -12.78 -10.11
N VAL A 261 5.05 -11.72 -10.42
CA VAL A 261 5.59 -10.36 -10.51
C VAL A 261 4.93 -9.56 -9.38
N HIS A 262 5.57 -9.55 -8.22
CA HIS A 262 5.01 -9.00 -6.97
C HIS A 262 3.61 -9.58 -6.63
N ASP A 263 2.57 -8.76 -6.76
CA ASP A 263 1.15 -9.04 -6.49
C ASP A 263 0.40 -9.71 -7.66
N CYS A 264 1.09 -9.89 -8.79
CA CYS A 264 0.55 -10.57 -9.98
C CYS A 264 1.04 -12.02 -10.04
N PHE A 265 0.12 -12.98 -9.92
CA PHE A 265 0.40 -14.42 -9.90
C PHE A 265 0.01 -15.07 -11.23
N TRP A 266 0.92 -15.87 -11.79
CA TRP A 266 0.83 -16.42 -13.15
C TRP A 266 0.89 -17.95 -13.10
N THR A 267 0.03 -18.59 -13.89
CA THR A 267 -0.03 -20.06 -14.07
C THR A 267 -0.61 -20.39 -15.44
N HIS A 268 -0.66 -21.65 -15.83
CA HIS A 268 -1.30 -22.04 -17.09
C HIS A 268 -2.83 -21.84 -17.02
N ALA A 269 -3.46 -21.53 -18.16
CA ALA A 269 -4.89 -21.20 -18.19
C ALA A 269 -5.83 -22.31 -17.63
N LEU A 270 -5.40 -23.57 -17.59
CA LEU A 270 -6.15 -24.70 -17.02
C LEU A 270 -6.09 -24.75 -15.48
N THR A 271 -5.08 -24.15 -14.85
CA THR A 271 -4.79 -24.25 -13.41
C THR A 271 -5.15 -22.98 -12.63
N VAL A 272 -5.76 -22.00 -13.28
CA VAL A 272 -6.18 -20.71 -12.71
C VAL A 272 -7.06 -20.88 -11.48
N ASP A 273 -8.12 -21.69 -11.57
CA ASP A 273 -9.08 -21.88 -10.47
C ASP A 273 -8.42 -22.52 -9.23
N THR A 274 -7.53 -23.50 -9.45
CA THR A 274 -6.76 -24.15 -8.39
C THR A 274 -5.76 -23.19 -7.75
N MET A 275 -5.06 -22.37 -8.54
CA MET A 275 -4.17 -21.32 -8.01
C MET A 275 -4.95 -20.29 -7.20
N ASN A 276 -6.14 -19.88 -7.66
CA ASN A 276 -7.00 -18.94 -6.97
C ASN A 276 -7.45 -19.46 -5.59
N LYS A 277 -7.84 -20.73 -5.53
CA LYS A 277 -8.18 -21.41 -4.27
C LYS A 277 -6.98 -21.41 -3.31
N ILE A 278 -5.81 -21.86 -3.77
CA ILE A 278 -4.58 -21.90 -2.98
C ILE A 278 -4.22 -20.48 -2.48
N CYS A 279 -4.26 -19.48 -3.35
CA CYS A 279 -3.96 -18.09 -3.03
C CYS A 279 -4.82 -17.57 -1.86
N ARG A 280 -6.14 -17.77 -1.91
CA ARG A 280 -7.06 -17.36 -0.84
C ARG A 280 -6.84 -18.16 0.45
N GLU A 281 -6.59 -19.47 0.35
CA GLU A 281 -6.28 -20.32 1.50
C GLU A 281 -5.01 -19.87 2.21
N GLN A 282 -3.93 -19.58 1.47
CA GLN A 282 -2.67 -19.09 2.03
C GLN A 282 -2.79 -17.67 2.60
N PHE A 283 -3.62 -16.81 1.99
CA PHE A 283 -3.88 -15.48 2.53
C PHE A 283 -4.56 -15.57 3.90
N VAL A 284 -5.62 -16.38 4.00
CA VAL A 284 -6.33 -16.60 5.28
C VAL A 284 -5.43 -17.28 6.30
N ALA A 285 -4.62 -18.27 5.92
CA ALA A 285 -3.67 -18.92 6.81
C ALA A 285 -2.59 -17.97 7.35
N LEU A 286 -2.11 -17.04 6.53
CA LEU A 286 -1.18 -15.99 6.96
C LEU A 286 -1.84 -15.01 7.93
N HIS A 287 -2.94 -14.36 7.53
CA HIS A 287 -3.59 -13.31 8.33
C HIS A 287 -4.42 -13.83 9.51
N SER A 288 -4.58 -15.15 9.66
CA SER A 288 -5.11 -15.77 10.89
C SER A 288 -4.09 -15.81 12.03
N GLN A 289 -2.79 -15.62 11.75
CA GLN A 289 -1.74 -15.55 12.77
C GLN A 289 -1.76 -14.20 13.49
N PRO A 290 -1.35 -14.11 14.77
CA PRO A 290 -1.32 -12.87 15.55
C PRO A 290 -0.10 -12.00 15.19
N ILE A 291 0.03 -11.65 13.90
CA ILE A 291 1.21 -11.02 13.27
C ILE A 291 1.67 -9.75 14.03
N LEU A 292 0.73 -8.89 14.46
CA LEU A 292 1.06 -7.63 15.14
C LEU A 292 1.56 -7.86 16.57
N GLN A 293 1.02 -8.86 17.26
CA GLN A 293 1.43 -9.25 18.60
C GLN A 293 2.80 -9.96 18.56
N GLU A 294 3.04 -10.83 17.57
CA GLU A 294 4.35 -11.44 17.33
C GLU A 294 5.41 -10.39 17.00
N LEU A 295 5.09 -9.42 16.13
CA LEU A 295 5.96 -8.28 15.85
C LEU A 295 6.25 -7.47 17.12
N SER A 296 5.23 -7.11 17.90
CA SER A 296 5.40 -6.38 19.16
C SER A 296 6.32 -7.12 20.14
N ASN A 297 6.07 -8.42 20.35
CA ASN A 297 6.90 -9.28 21.20
C ASN A 297 8.36 -9.32 20.72
N TYR A 298 8.59 -9.46 19.41
CA TYR A 298 9.93 -9.44 18.82
C TYR A 298 10.64 -8.09 19.04
N LEU A 299 9.96 -6.97 18.75
CA LEU A 299 10.51 -5.62 18.92
C LEU A 299 10.82 -5.36 20.41
N TYR A 300 9.94 -5.77 21.32
CA TYR A 300 10.14 -5.63 22.76
C TYR A 300 11.35 -6.44 23.23
N GLN A 301 11.42 -7.73 22.86
CA GLN A 301 12.55 -8.60 23.20
C GLN A 301 13.87 -8.03 22.67
N LYS A 302 13.88 -7.46 21.47
CA LYS A 302 15.08 -6.96 20.80
C LYS A 302 15.57 -5.60 21.30
N TYR A 303 14.66 -4.68 21.64
CA TYR A 303 15.01 -3.28 21.93
C TYR A 303 14.78 -2.85 23.39
N CYS A 304 13.99 -3.60 24.18
CA CYS A 304 13.63 -3.23 25.57
C CYS A 304 14.26 -4.12 26.65
N THR A 305 14.83 -5.29 26.33
CA THR A 305 15.39 -6.22 27.34
C THR A 305 16.82 -5.86 27.79
N GLY A 306 17.57 -5.14 26.97
CA GLY A 306 18.98 -4.79 27.20
C GLY A 306 19.23 -3.42 27.83
N ILE A 307 18.29 -2.88 28.61
CA ILE A 307 18.42 -1.52 29.19
C ILE A 307 19.61 -1.48 30.16
N PRO A 308 20.63 -0.65 29.92
CA PRO A 308 21.71 -0.46 30.90
C PRO A 308 21.16 0.24 32.13
N LEU A 309 21.39 -0.33 33.32
CA LEU A 309 21.00 0.27 34.61
C LEU A 309 21.59 1.67 34.85
N GLU A 310 22.67 2.01 34.13
CA GLU A 310 23.35 3.33 34.17
C GLU A 310 22.89 4.30 33.06
N ALA A 311 21.75 4.04 32.41
CA ALA A 311 21.21 4.97 31.42
C ALA A 311 20.85 6.33 32.07
N LYS A 312 21.40 7.42 31.52
CA LYS A 312 21.02 8.80 31.91
C LYS A 312 19.50 8.96 31.82
N ARG A 313 18.85 9.57 32.83
CA ARG A 313 17.37 9.75 32.95
C ARG A 313 16.60 9.88 31.62
N LYS A 314 17.05 10.79 30.74
CA LYS A 314 16.43 11.03 29.42
C LYS A 314 16.40 9.80 28.49
N LYS A 315 17.40 8.92 28.52
CA LYS A 315 17.36 7.64 27.78
C LYS A 315 16.37 6.68 28.42
N THR A 316 16.29 6.65 29.75
CA THR A 316 15.33 5.80 30.48
C THR A 316 13.89 6.17 30.11
N GLU A 317 13.56 7.47 30.06
CA GLU A 317 12.27 7.97 29.56
C GLU A 317 11.98 7.48 28.13
N GLU A 318 12.96 7.54 27.22
CA GLU A 318 12.82 7.08 25.82
C GLU A 318 12.60 5.56 25.70
N TYR A 319 13.20 4.75 26.59
CA TYR A 319 12.95 3.31 26.65
C TYR A 319 11.58 2.97 27.26
N LEU A 320 11.08 3.74 28.24
CA LEU A 320 9.70 3.60 28.72
C LEU A 320 8.69 4.00 27.63
N GLU A 321 8.93 5.10 26.92
CA GLU A 321 8.11 5.56 25.78
C GLU A 321 7.99 4.45 24.71
N LEU A 322 9.12 3.82 24.35
CA LEU A 322 9.16 2.67 23.44
C LEU A 322 8.43 1.45 24.01
N SER A 323 8.69 1.07 25.26
CA SER A 323 8.06 -0.07 25.93
C SER A 323 6.53 0.04 25.97
N LEU A 324 6.02 1.24 26.27
CA LEU A 324 4.59 1.52 26.30
C LEU A 324 3.99 1.47 24.88
N CYS A 325 4.64 2.10 23.91
CA CYS A 325 4.21 2.10 22.51
C CYS A 325 4.10 0.66 21.93
N LEU A 326 5.09 -0.19 22.20
CA LEU A 326 5.06 -1.59 21.76
C LEU A 326 3.96 -2.40 22.46
N ALA A 327 3.71 -2.16 23.76
CA ALA A 327 2.64 -2.82 24.49
C ALA A 327 1.23 -2.43 24.00
N THR A 328 1.04 -1.20 23.50
CA THR A 328 -0.23 -0.73 22.92
C THR A 328 -0.39 -1.16 21.47
N VAL A 329 -0.49 -2.48 21.24
CA VAL A 329 -0.81 -3.03 19.90
C VAL A 329 -2.25 -2.64 19.51
N PRO A 330 -2.49 -2.07 18.31
CA PRO A 330 -3.83 -1.74 17.84
C PRO A 330 -4.77 -2.95 17.82
N GLN A 331 -6.04 -2.73 18.14
CA GLN A 331 -7.06 -3.78 18.05
C GLN A 331 -7.42 -4.05 16.60
N THR A 332 -7.59 -5.32 16.25
CA THR A 332 -8.17 -5.72 14.96
C THR A 332 -9.69 -5.60 15.04
N GLY A 333 -10.31 -5.15 13.94
CA GLY A 333 -11.76 -5.23 13.77
C GLY A 333 -12.31 -6.65 13.71
N ASP A 334 -13.62 -6.73 13.49
CA ASP A 334 -14.45 -7.93 13.55
C ASP A 334 -14.64 -8.65 12.20
N PHE A 335 -14.04 -8.14 11.11
CA PHE A 335 -14.15 -8.77 9.79
C PHE A 335 -13.70 -10.25 9.80
N ASP A 336 -14.61 -11.14 9.41
CA ASP A 336 -14.32 -12.56 9.26
C ASP A 336 -13.44 -12.84 8.02
N LEU A 337 -12.18 -13.20 8.29
CA LEU A 337 -11.22 -13.59 7.27
C LEU A 337 -11.65 -14.81 6.44
N GLN A 338 -12.53 -15.70 6.92
CA GLN A 338 -12.95 -16.87 6.13
C GLN A 338 -13.69 -16.45 4.84
N ARG A 339 -14.37 -15.29 4.85
CA ARG A 339 -15.06 -14.72 3.67
C ARG A 339 -14.12 -14.48 2.47
N VAL A 340 -12.81 -14.34 2.71
CA VAL A 340 -11.81 -14.21 1.64
C VAL A 340 -11.76 -15.45 0.74
N LYS A 341 -12.03 -16.66 1.27
CA LYS A 341 -12.05 -17.91 0.47
C LYS A 341 -13.16 -17.90 -0.59
N GLU A 342 -14.30 -17.31 -0.22
CA GLU A 342 -15.50 -17.20 -1.06
C GLU A 342 -15.44 -16.02 -2.05
N SER A 343 -14.60 -15.01 -1.79
CA SER A 343 -14.48 -13.83 -2.66
C SER A 343 -13.89 -14.19 -4.03
N THR A 344 -14.75 -14.21 -5.04
CA THR A 344 -14.39 -14.47 -6.44
C THR A 344 -13.34 -13.51 -6.99
N TYR A 345 -13.35 -12.25 -6.54
CA TYR A 345 -12.53 -11.18 -7.11
C TYR A 345 -11.26 -10.85 -6.30
N PHE A 346 -11.05 -11.51 -5.15
CA PHE A 346 -9.89 -11.26 -4.27
C PHE A 346 -8.54 -11.28 -5.01
N PHE A 347 -8.38 -12.26 -5.90
CA PHE A 347 -7.42 -12.30 -6.99
C PHE A 347 -8.18 -12.65 -8.27
N SER A 348 -8.02 -11.86 -9.33
CA SER A 348 -8.75 -12.02 -10.62
C SER A 348 -7.94 -11.61 -11.84
#